data_AF-A0A2V7YCA6-F1
#
_entry.id   AF-A0A2V7YCA6-F1
#
_cell.length_a   1.000
_cell.length_b   1.000
_cell.length_c   1.000
_cell.angle_alpha   90.00
_cell.angle_beta   90.00
_cell.angle_gamma   90.00
#
_symmetry.space_group_name_H-M   'P 1'
#
loop_
_entity.id
_entity.type
_entity.pdbx_description
1 polymer ?
#
loop_
_entity_poly.entity_id
_entity_poly.type
_entity_poly.pdbx_seq_one_letter_code
_entity_poly.pdbx_strand_id
1 'polypeptide(L)'
;MKAQVTATGETKKIGSWNAHRYRVDITNPAGLHLDTTVWASPDVASHQALTRLAANIAALQPGSADWAQKLGQIEGFPVLQEADVTMGTSHFKTREELVGIETRDAPAGAYEPPAGYTAQAYAGLQQ
;
A
#
# COMPACT_ATOMS: atom_id res chain seq x y z
N MET A 1 15.25 -0.98 1.79
CA MET A 1 14.37 -1.44 0.71
C MET A 1 14.59 -0.54 -0.48
N LYS A 2 14.68 -1.11 -1.68
CA LYS A 2 14.68 -0.38 -2.94
C LYS A 2 13.35 -0.65 -3.61
N ALA A 3 12.69 0.38 -4.11
CA ALA A 3 11.40 0.31 -4.76
C ALA A 3 11.46 0.97 -6.15
N GLN A 4 10.78 0.36 -7.10
CA GLN A 4 10.53 0.91 -8.42
C GLN A 4 9.05 0.82 -8.73
N VAL A 5 8.44 1.93 -9.11
CA VAL A 5 7.06 1.97 -9.62
C VAL A 5 7.13 2.41 -11.07
N THR A 6 6.45 1.68 -11.95
CA THR A 6 6.43 1.93 -13.39
C THR A 6 4.98 1.92 -13.88
N ALA A 7 4.48 3.06 -14.32
CA ALA A 7 3.22 3.15 -15.04
C ALA A 7 3.38 2.54 -16.44
N THR A 8 2.40 1.78 -16.90
CA THR A 8 2.50 1.00 -18.16
C THR A 8 1.65 1.55 -19.30
N GLY A 9 0.80 2.56 -19.03
CA GLY A 9 -0.17 3.11 -19.98
C GLY A 9 -1.39 2.21 -20.22
N GLU A 10 -1.38 0.97 -19.74
CA GLU A 10 -2.50 0.05 -19.87
C GLU A 10 -3.67 0.45 -18.96
N THR A 11 -4.87 0.30 -19.50
CA THR A 11 -6.13 0.50 -18.79
C THR A 11 -6.98 -0.75 -18.86
N LYS A 12 -7.76 -0.98 -17.82
CA LYS A 12 -8.70 -2.11 -17.73
C LYS A 12 -9.83 -1.76 -16.79
N LYS A 13 -11.03 -2.24 -17.09
CA LYS A 13 -12.13 -2.23 -16.14
C LYS A 13 -12.02 -3.44 -15.22
N ILE A 14 -11.94 -3.20 -13.91
CA ILE A 14 -11.98 -4.23 -12.86
C ILE A 14 -13.26 -4.00 -12.09
N GLY A 15 -14.18 -4.98 -12.09
CA GLY A 15 -15.51 -4.78 -11.53
C GLY A 15 -16.20 -3.53 -12.10
N SER A 16 -16.47 -2.55 -11.23
CA SER A 16 -17.10 -1.27 -11.59
C SER A 16 -16.11 -0.12 -11.83
N TRP A 17 -14.81 -0.34 -11.65
CA TRP A 17 -13.78 0.69 -11.62
C TRP A 17 -12.94 0.72 -12.89
N ASN A 18 -12.66 1.91 -13.42
CA ASN A 18 -11.67 2.08 -14.46
C ASN A 18 -10.29 2.17 -13.81
N ALA A 19 -9.36 1.30 -14.21
CA ALA A 19 -8.07 1.19 -13.57
C ALA A 19 -6.90 1.33 -14.55
N HIS A 20 -5.80 1.89 -14.06
CA HIS A 20 -4.52 2.00 -14.74
C HIS A 20 -3.53 0.98 -14.15
N ARG A 21 -2.71 0.37 -15.00
CA ARG A 21 -1.74 -0.63 -14.57
C ARG A 21 -0.38 -0.03 -14.23
N TYR A 22 0.11 -0.43 -13.07
CA TYR A 22 1.45 -0.17 -12.57
C TYR A 22 2.16 -1.50 -12.32
N ARG A 23 3.47 -1.50 -12.52
CA ARG A 23 4.36 -2.53 -11.97
C ARG A 23 5.10 -1.94 -10.78
N VAL A 24 5.15 -2.68 -9.68
CA VAL A 24 5.87 -2.32 -8.47
C VAL A 24 6.87 -3.43 -8.18
N ASP A 25 8.15 -3.09 -8.20
CA ASP A 25 9.26 -3.98 -7.84
C ASP A 25 9.88 -3.50 -6.53
N ILE A 26 9.98 -4.38 -5.54
CA ILE A 26 10.55 -4.07 -4.23
C ILE A 26 11.56 -5.13 -3.85
N THR A 27 12.76 -4.70 -3.46
CA THR A 27 13.82 -5.60 -2.97
C THR A 27 14.43 -5.11 -1.66
N ASN A 28 15.00 -6.02 -0.86
CA ASN A 28 15.83 -5.65 0.28
C ASN A 28 17.03 -6.58 0.49
N PRO A 29 18.05 -6.15 1.28
CA PRO A 29 19.22 -6.99 1.58
C PRO A 29 18.92 -8.26 2.37
N ALA A 30 17.76 -8.36 3.01
CA ALA A 30 17.34 -9.54 3.77
C ALA A 30 16.74 -10.65 2.89
N GLY A 31 16.79 -10.50 1.56
CA GLY A 31 16.33 -11.52 0.61
C GLY A 31 14.86 -11.43 0.23
N LEU A 32 14.21 -10.28 0.49
CA LEU A 32 12.88 -9.98 -0.01
C LEU A 32 12.94 -9.54 -1.47
N HIS A 33 12.08 -10.11 -2.31
CA HIS A 33 11.74 -9.60 -3.63
C HIS A 33 10.22 -9.70 -3.84
N LEU A 34 9.57 -8.56 -4.10
CA LEU A 34 8.18 -8.49 -4.56
C LEU A 34 8.17 -7.97 -5.99
N ASP A 35 7.52 -8.70 -6.88
CA ASP A 35 7.12 -8.22 -8.20
C ASP A 35 5.59 -8.17 -8.25
N THR A 36 5.03 -6.96 -8.24
CA THR A 36 3.59 -6.74 -8.08
C THR A 36 3.02 -6.01 -9.28
N THR A 37 1.95 -6.55 -9.84
CA THR A 37 1.06 -5.81 -10.74
C THR A 37 -0.03 -5.16 -9.92
N VAL A 38 -0.17 -3.85 -10.05
CA VAL A 38 -1.21 -3.05 -9.38
C VAL A 38 -2.11 -2.43 -10.45
N TRP A 39 -3.41 -2.67 -10.32
CA TRP A 39 -4.44 -1.92 -11.04
C TRP A 39 -5.06 -0.93 -10.08
N ALA A 40 -4.82 0.36 -10.30
CA ALA A 40 -5.31 1.43 -9.42
C ALA A 40 -6.37 2.28 -10.14
N SER A 41 -7.44 2.63 -9.41
CA SER A 41 -8.55 3.42 -9.93
C SER A 41 -8.68 4.76 -9.21
N PRO A 42 -8.72 5.89 -9.94
CA PRO A 42 -8.99 7.20 -9.35
C PRO A 42 -10.47 7.36 -8.93
N ASP A 43 -11.35 6.46 -9.35
CA ASP A 43 -12.80 6.51 -9.09
C ASP A 43 -13.14 6.28 -7.60
N VAL A 44 -12.17 5.82 -6.80
CA VAL A 44 -12.34 5.53 -5.38
C VAL A 44 -11.87 6.71 -4.52
N ALA A 45 -12.82 7.47 -3.96
CA ALA A 45 -12.56 8.74 -3.27
C ALA A 45 -11.55 8.67 -2.11
N SER A 46 -11.48 7.55 -1.38
CA SER A 46 -10.60 7.37 -0.22
C SER A 46 -9.12 7.16 -0.57
N HIS A 47 -8.77 7.10 -1.86
CA HIS A 47 -7.42 6.71 -2.30
C HIS A 47 -6.32 7.60 -1.71
N GLN A 48 -6.50 8.92 -1.65
CA GLN A 48 -5.47 9.82 -1.09
C GLN A 48 -5.21 9.56 0.39
N ALA A 49 -6.26 9.27 1.15
CA ALA A 49 -6.13 8.94 2.57
C ALA A 49 -5.38 7.61 2.75
N LEU A 50 -5.69 6.61 1.92
CA LEU A 50 -4.97 5.34 1.91
C LEU A 50 -3.49 5.52 1.57
N THR A 51 -3.16 6.27 0.51
CA THR A 51 -1.76 6.53 0.12
C THR A 51 -0.99 7.21 1.25
N ARG A 52 -1.58 8.20 1.92
CA ARG A 52 -0.96 8.86 3.09
C ARG A 52 -0.78 7.90 4.25
N LEU A 53 -1.77 7.07 4.57
CA LEU A 53 -1.66 6.06 5.61
C LEU A 53 -0.52 5.07 5.30
N ALA A 54 -0.51 4.52 4.08
CA ALA A 54 0.50 3.57 3.63
C ALA A 54 1.92 4.18 3.68
N ALA A 55 2.08 5.44 3.26
CA ALA A 55 3.37 6.14 3.32
C ALA A 55 3.84 6.35 4.76
N ASN A 56 2.94 6.70 5.69
CA ASN A 56 3.29 6.82 7.11
C ASN A 56 3.69 5.47 7.71
N ILE A 57 2.93 4.40 7.45
CA ILE A 57 3.29 3.05 7.91
C ILE A 57 4.65 2.62 7.34
N ALA A 58 4.88 2.84 6.05
CA ALA A 58 6.15 2.55 5.40
C ALA A 58 7.30 3.35 6.05
N ALA A 59 7.10 4.63 6.36
CA ALA A 59 8.13 5.46 7.00
C ALA A 59 8.53 4.98 8.41
N LEU A 60 7.66 4.24 9.11
CA LEU A 60 7.97 3.64 10.41
C LEU A 60 8.88 2.40 10.31
N GLN A 61 9.01 1.81 9.12
CA GLN A 61 9.83 0.63 8.88
C GLN A 61 11.28 1.02 8.52
N PRO A 62 12.30 0.47 9.21
CA PRO A 62 13.70 0.73 8.90
C PRO A 62 14.04 0.44 7.43
N GLY A 63 14.61 1.43 6.75
CA GLY A 63 15.04 1.31 5.36
C GLY A 63 13.93 1.36 4.32
N SER A 64 12.70 1.72 4.68
CA SER A 64 11.54 1.79 3.77
C SER A 64 11.25 3.19 3.22
N ALA A 65 12.13 4.18 3.48
CA ALA A 65 11.96 5.56 3.03
C ALA A 65 11.78 5.70 1.51
N ASP A 66 12.54 4.94 0.71
CA ASP A 66 12.41 4.93 -0.74
C ASP A 66 11.02 4.44 -1.17
N TRP A 67 10.52 3.36 -0.58
CA TRP A 67 9.15 2.88 -0.83
C TRP A 67 8.10 3.92 -0.44
N ALA A 68 8.22 4.53 0.74
CA ALA A 68 7.29 5.56 1.21
C ALA A 68 7.19 6.74 0.23
N GLN A 69 8.30 7.14 -0.40
CA GLN A 69 8.32 8.20 -1.42
C GLN A 69 7.68 7.76 -2.74
N LYS A 70 7.87 6.50 -3.15
CA LYS A 70 7.36 5.98 -4.44
C LYS A 70 5.87 5.65 -4.42
N LEU A 71 5.27 5.43 -3.25
CA LEU A 71 3.82 5.18 -3.11
C LEU A 71 2.94 6.24 -3.79
N GLY A 72 3.36 7.50 -3.75
CA GLY A 72 2.64 8.60 -4.39
C GLY A 72 2.61 8.55 -5.93
N GLN A 73 3.39 7.66 -6.56
CA GLN A 73 3.40 7.48 -8.02
C GLN A 73 2.24 6.60 -8.51
N ILE A 74 1.58 5.87 -7.62
CA ILE A 74 0.39 5.09 -7.94
C ILE A 74 -0.82 6.02 -7.74
N GLU A 75 -1.48 6.37 -8.84
CA GLU A 75 -2.64 7.24 -8.80
C GLU A 75 -3.92 6.40 -8.67
N GLY A 76 -4.67 6.63 -7.59
CA GLY A 76 -5.91 5.93 -7.30
C GLY A 76 -5.77 4.81 -6.27
N PHE A 77 -6.89 4.14 -6.00
CA PHE A 77 -6.99 3.04 -5.04
C PHE A 77 -6.69 1.72 -5.74
N PRO A 78 -5.85 0.82 -5.17
CA PRO A 78 -5.63 -0.50 -5.73
C PRO A 78 -6.92 -1.34 -5.74
N VAL A 79 -7.49 -1.57 -6.93
CA VAL A 79 -8.72 -2.37 -7.10
C VAL A 79 -8.43 -3.83 -7.47
N LEU A 80 -7.21 -4.11 -7.94
CA LEU A 80 -6.66 -5.45 -8.10
C LEU A 80 -5.15 -5.40 -7.91
N GLN A 81 -4.61 -6.31 -7.12
CA GLN A 81 -3.18 -6.50 -6.93
C GLN A 81 -2.83 -7.97 -7.03
N GLU A 82 -1.77 -8.27 -7.77
CA GLU A 82 -1.22 -9.61 -7.91
C GLU A 82 0.28 -9.52 -7.69
N ALA A 83 0.83 -10.31 -6.77
CA ALA A 83 2.24 -10.28 -6.45
C ALA A 83 2.86 -11.67 -6.47
N ASP A 84 4.06 -11.75 -7.03
CA ASP A 84 5.00 -12.84 -6.79
C ASP A 84 5.96 -12.40 -5.68
N VAL A 85 5.99 -13.17 -4.59
CA VAL A 85 6.77 -12.84 -3.39
C VAL A 85 7.81 -13.93 -3.15
N THR A 86 9.08 -13.52 -3.14
CA THR A 86 10.21 -14.33 -2.70
C THR A 86 10.76 -13.79 -1.39
N MET A 87 10.94 -14.66 -0.40
CA MET A 87 11.58 -14.30 0.87
C MET A 87 12.44 -15.48 1.36
N GLY A 88 13.76 -15.34 1.24
CA GLY A 88 14.68 -16.43 1.54
C GLY A 88 14.41 -17.65 0.64
N THR A 89 14.00 -18.76 1.23
CA THR A 89 13.62 -19.99 0.50
C THR A 89 12.13 -20.10 0.19
N SER A 90 11.32 -19.17 0.69
CA SER A 90 9.86 -19.18 0.50
C SER A 90 9.49 -18.43 -0.77
N HIS A 91 8.54 -18.99 -1.53
CA HIS A 91 7.96 -18.37 -2.70
C HIS A 91 6.44 -18.57 -2.69
N PHE A 92 5.68 -17.49 -2.84
CA PHE A 92 4.23 -17.55 -2.91
C PHE A 92 3.64 -16.43 -3.77
N LYS A 93 2.40 -16.62 -4.20
CA LYS A 93 1.63 -15.62 -4.94
C LYS A 93 0.51 -15.06 -4.07
N THR A 94 0.25 -13.77 -4.20
CA THR A 94 -0.94 -13.16 -3.61
C THR A 94 -1.82 -12.57 -4.71
N ARG A 95 -3.11 -12.52 -4.42
CA ARG A 95 -4.10 -11.83 -5.24
C ARG A 95 -5.11 -11.18 -4.32
N GLU A 96 -5.26 -9.87 -4.44
CA GLU A 96 -6.22 -9.07 -3.70
C GLU A 96 -7.09 -8.30 -4.69
N GLU A 97 -8.41 -8.31 -4.47
CA GLU A 97 -9.38 -7.65 -5.35
C GLU A 97 -10.38 -6.89 -4.51
N LEU A 98 -10.64 -5.63 -4.89
CA LEU A 98 -11.68 -4.83 -4.26
C LEU A 98 -13.04 -5.38 -4.70
N VAL A 99 -13.81 -5.91 -3.75
CA VAL A 99 -15.14 -6.48 -4.02
C VAL A 99 -16.29 -5.49 -3.79
N GLY A 100 -16.05 -4.41 -3.03
CA GLY A 100 -17.05 -3.40 -2.73
C GLY A 100 -16.51 -2.28 -1.85
N ILE A 101 -17.17 -1.13 -1.90
CA ILE A 101 -16.86 0.03 -1.08
C ILE A 101 -18.16 0.71 -0.64
N GLU A 102 -18.16 1.19 0.60
CA GLU A 102 -19.25 1.98 1.14
C GLU A 102 -18.67 3.15 1.95
N THR A 103 -19.28 4.32 1.81
CA THR A 103 -18.94 5.50 2.62
C THR A 103 -19.88 5.59 3.80
N ARG A 104 -19.31 5.70 5.00
CA ARG A 104 -20.04 5.87 6.25
C ARG A 104 -19.31 6.88 7.12
N ASP A 105 -20.06 7.54 7.98
CA ASP A 105 -19.47 8.33 9.05
C ASP A 105 -18.77 7.41 10.06
N ALA A 106 -17.59 7.82 10.50
CA ALA A 106 -16.90 7.13 11.59
C ALA A 106 -17.72 7.30 12.87
N PRO A 107 -17.97 6.22 13.64
CA PRO A 107 -18.65 6.34 14.93
C PRO A 107 -17.93 7.32 15.87
N ALA A 108 -18.68 7.96 16.76
CA ALA A 108 -18.09 8.81 17.79
C ALA A 108 -17.05 8.03 18.62
N GLY A 109 -15.90 8.65 18.87
CA GLY A 109 -14.78 8.01 19.60
C GLY A 109 -13.94 7.02 18.78
N ALA A 110 -14.25 6.77 17.49
CA ALA A 110 -13.52 5.78 16.67
C ALA A 110 -12.00 6.05 16.55
N TYR A 111 -11.58 7.30 16.72
CA TYR A 111 -10.17 7.72 16.66
C TYR A 111 -9.61 8.18 18.01
N GLU A 112 -10.41 8.10 19.08
CA GLU A 112 -9.94 8.45 20.41
C GLU A 112 -9.11 7.31 20.99
N PRO A 113 -7.90 7.58 21.54
CA PRO A 113 -7.17 6.59 22.30
C PRO A 113 -8.02 6.07 23.47
N PRO A 114 -7.96 4.78 23.83
CA PRO A 114 -8.64 4.28 25.01
C PRO A 114 -8.24 5.06 26.27
N ALA A 115 -9.12 5.10 27.26
CA ALA A 115 -8.83 5.77 28.53
C ALA A 115 -7.55 5.21 29.18
N GLY A 116 -6.73 6.10 29.75
CA GLY A 116 -5.47 5.75 30.41
C GLY A 116 -4.24 5.71 29.49
N TYR A 117 -4.40 5.90 28.19
CA TYR A 117 -3.27 6.04 27.26
C TYR A 117 -2.78 7.49 27.21
N THR A 118 -1.46 7.67 27.11
CA THR A 118 -0.83 8.96 26.85
C THR A 118 0.04 8.87 25.60
N ALA A 119 0.10 9.95 24.82
CA ALA A 119 0.95 10.00 23.65
C ALA A 119 2.43 9.89 24.07
N GLN A 120 3.18 9.03 23.38
CA GLN A 120 4.61 8.87 23.53
C GLN A 120 5.28 9.15 22.19
N ALA A 121 6.47 9.74 22.21
CA ALA A 121 7.27 9.88 21.01
C ALA A 121 7.63 8.47 20.47
N TYR A 122 7.49 8.27 19.16
CA TYR A 122 7.91 7.02 18.54
C TYR A 122 9.43 6.87 18.66
N ALA A 123 9.88 5.90 19.45
CA ALA A 123 11.29 5.66 19.73
C ALA A 123 12.00 4.78 18.66
N GLY A 124 11.29 4.42 17.57
CA GLY A 124 11.78 3.48 16.57
C GLY A 124 11.69 2.02 17.01
N LEU A 125 11.81 1.09 16.05
CA LEU A 125 12.18 -0.29 16.36
C LEU A 125 13.65 -0.25 16.80
N GLN A 126 13.92 -0.46 18.09
CA GLN A 126 15.28 -0.58 18.60
C GLN A 126 16.01 -1.67 17.79
N GLN A 127 17.18 -1.32 17.24
CA GLN A 127 18.06 -2.26 16.53
C GLN A 127 18.75 -3.20 17.50
#